data_AF-A0A0W0TTC8-F1
#
_entry.id   AF-A0A0W0TTC8-F1
#
_cell.length_a   1.000
_cell.length_b   1.000
_cell.length_c   1.000
_cell.angle_alpha   90.00
_cell.angle_beta   90.00
_cell.angle_gamma   90.00
#
_symmetry.space_group_name_H-M   'P 1'
#
loop_
_entity.id
_entity.type
_entity.pdbx_description
1 polymer ?
#
loop_
_entity_poly.entity_id
_entity_poly.type
_entity_poly.pdbx_seq_one_letter_code
_entity_poly.pdbx_strand_id
1 'polypeptide(L)'
;LPETHTEEIPPDADVTTLDVFHAADWKERLLGRWILQGSALFFEEGELVRALKEGRQTVVIANGLWENPEFLHVFREACAQRMLTYSGGSLPFPEGLRFYRQEGYD
;
A
#
# COMPACT_ATOMS: atom_id res chain seq x y z
N LEU A 1 2.80 -8.53 -10.29
CA LEU A 1 3.64 -7.47 -9.69
C LEU A 1 4.95 -7.58 -10.41
N PRO A 2 5.32 -6.64 -11.28
CA PRO A 2 6.67 -6.68 -11.81
C PRO A 2 7.55 -6.16 -10.67
N GLU A 3 8.40 -7.03 -10.15
CA GLU A 3 9.51 -6.70 -9.24
C GLU A 3 9.14 -6.47 -7.76
N THR A 4 8.53 -7.47 -7.11
CA THR A 4 8.74 -7.61 -5.65
C THR A 4 10.15 -8.13 -5.43
N HIS A 5 11.06 -7.30 -4.91
CA HIS A 5 12.38 -7.77 -4.51
C HIS A 5 12.22 -8.72 -3.31
N THR A 6 12.76 -9.94 -3.42
CA THR A 6 12.96 -10.87 -2.29
C THR A 6 14.28 -10.57 -1.56
N GLU A 7 14.97 -9.48 -1.95
CA GLU A 7 16.21 -9.04 -1.34
C GLU A 7 15.98 -8.52 0.08
N GLU A 8 17.01 -8.64 0.91
CA GLU A 8 17.02 -8.13 2.29
C GLU A 8 16.69 -6.63 2.29
N ILE A 9 15.72 -6.26 3.12
CA ILE A 9 15.37 -4.86 3.35
C ILE A 9 16.60 -4.19 3.98
N PRO A 10 17.06 -3.02 3.49
CA PRO A 10 18.21 -2.37 4.10
C PRO A 10 17.94 -2.10 5.59
N PRO A 11 18.89 -2.41 6.49
CA PRO A 11 18.66 -2.33 7.94
C PRO A 11 18.38 -0.90 8.43
N ASP A 12 18.85 0.11 7.70
CA ASP A 12 18.65 1.54 7.97
C ASP A 12 17.51 2.14 7.13
N ALA A 13 16.76 1.33 6.39
CA ALA A 13 15.63 1.84 5.62
C ALA A 13 14.49 2.27 6.55
N ASP A 14 13.84 3.36 6.17
CA ASP A 14 12.61 3.77 6.80
C ASP A 14 11.45 2.93 6.23
N VAL A 15 11.22 1.79 6.88
CA VAL A 15 10.31 0.74 6.40
C VAL A 15 8.90 0.94 6.94
N THR A 16 7.93 0.93 6.03
CA THR A 16 6.52 0.76 6.40
C THR A 16 6.07 -0.66 6.06
N THR A 17 5.73 -1.44 7.09
CA THR A 17 5.15 -2.78 6.90
C THR A 17 3.64 -2.69 6.93
N LEU A 18 3.01 -3.14 5.85
CA LEU A 18 1.57 -3.22 5.65
C LEU A 18 1.14 -4.69 5.76
N ASP A 19 0.51 -5.06 6.87
CA ASP A 19 0.00 -6.42 7.07
C ASP A 19 -1.44 -6.56 6.54
N VAL A 20 -1.58 -7.38 5.50
CA VAL A 20 -2.84 -7.61 4.75
C VAL A 20 -3.52 -8.92 5.15
N PHE A 21 -3.11 -9.56 6.26
CA PHE A 21 -3.66 -10.84 6.70
C PHE A 21 -5.19 -10.79 6.91
N HIS A 22 -5.91 -11.71 6.23
CA HIS A 22 -7.37 -11.90 6.26
C HIS A 22 -8.26 -10.66 5.99
N ALA A 23 -7.70 -9.59 5.43
CA ALA A 23 -8.43 -8.34 5.22
C ALA A 23 -9.33 -8.41 3.97
N ALA A 24 -10.60 -8.79 4.13
CA ALA A 24 -11.61 -8.56 3.08
C ALA A 24 -11.76 -7.05 2.76
N ASP A 25 -11.39 -6.19 3.71
CA ASP A 25 -11.39 -4.74 3.69
C ASP A 25 -10.01 -4.14 3.36
N TRP A 26 -9.08 -4.92 2.79
CA TRP A 26 -7.72 -4.47 2.48
C TRP A 26 -7.68 -3.14 1.72
N LYS A 27 -8.62 -2.90 0.81
CA LYS A 27 -8.69 -1.64 0.06
C LYS A 27 -8.92 -0.46 0.97
N GLU A 28 -9.88 -0.57 1.88
CA GLU A 28 -10.18 0.51 2.81
C GLU A 28 -9.02 0.76 3.76
N ARG A 29 -8.38 -0.31 4.24
CA ARG A 29 -7.22 -0.22 5.13
C ARG A 29 -6.00 0.42 4.45
N LEU A 30 -5.69 0.02 3.21
CA LEU A 30 -4.49 0.51 2.51
C LEU A 30 -4.73 1.84 1.79
N LEU A 31 -5.87 2.00 1.11
CA LEU A 31 -6.17 3.15 0.26
C LEU A 31 -7.01 4.22 0.98
N GLY A 32 -7.71 3.84 2.04
CA GLY A 32 -8.62 4.70 2.78
C GLY A 32 -10.08 4.53 2.38
N ARG A 33 -10.95 5.19 3.11
CA ARG A 33 -12.41 5.12 2.96
C ARG A 33 -13.08 6.43 3.33
N TRP A 34 -14.30 6.60 2.83
CA TRP A 34 -15.17 7.69 3.26
C TRP A 34 -15.96 7.26 4.49
N ILE A 35 -15.88 8.06 5.56
CA ILE A 35 -16.62 7.86 6.80
C ILE A 35 -17.63 8.99 6.94
N LEU A 36 -18.89 8.63 7.20
CA LEU A 36 -19.91 9.59 7.57
C LEU A 36 -19.76 9.94 9.06
N GLN A 37 -19.43 11.20 9.37
CA GLN A 37 -19.43 11.71 10.74
C GLN A 37 -20.48 12.82 10.84
N GLY A 38 -21.57 12.54 11.54
CA GLY A 38 -22.74 13.42 11.58
C GLY A 38 -23.38 13.53 10.19
N SER A 39 -23.38 14.74 9.62
CA SER A 39 -23.90 15.04 8.29
C SER A 39 -22.82 15.25 7.21
N ALA A 40 -21.54 15.03 7.55
CA ALA A 40 -20.42 15.27 6.66
C ALA A 40 -19.64 13.98 6.36
N LEU A 41 -19.13 13.89 5.12
CA LEU A 41 -18.25 12.81 4.69
C LEU A 41 -16.79 13.23 4.89
N PHE A 42 -16.04 12.43 5.64
CA PHE A 42 -14.62 12.61 5.87
C PHE A 42 -13.85 11.47 5.23
N PHE A 43 -12.79 11.80 4.51
CA PHE A 43 -11.90 10.78 3.97
C PHE A 43 -10.89 10.36 5.04
N GLU A 44 -10.98 9.12 5.49
CA GLU A 44 -9.96 8.49 6.32
C GLU A 44 -8.92 7.85 5.41
N GLU A 45 -7.71 8.40 5.41
CA GLU A 45 -6.61 7.89 4.57
C GLU A 45 -6.17 6.52 5.03
N GLY A 46 -5.87 5.62 4.09
CA GLY A 46 -5.33 4.31 4.39
C GLY A 46 -3.83 4.35 4.69
N GLU A 47 -3.32 3.26 5.25
CA GLU A 47 -1.94 3.14 5.72
C GLU A 47 -0.92 3.38 4.59
N LEU A 48 -1.16 2.84 3.39
CA LEU A 48 -0.28 3.06 2.23
C LEU A 48 -0.30 4.51 1.77
N VAL A 49 -1.47 5.15 1.74
CA VAL A 49 -1.60 6.57 1.36
C VAL A 49 -0.83 7.46 2.32
N ARG A 50 -0.97 7.24 3.63
CA ARG A 50 -0.24 7.99 4.66
C ARG A 50 1.27 7.79 4.52
N ALA A 51 1.73 6.55 4.38
CA ALA A 51 3.15 6.23 4.22
C ALA A 51 3.78 6.94 3.01
N LEU A 52 3.09 6.94 1.87
CA LEU A 52 3.57 7.63 0.68
C LEU A 52 3.59 9.15 0.84
N LYS A 53 2.60 9.74 1.52
CA LYS A 53 2.57 11.18 1.83
C LYS A 53 3.68 11.60 2.80
N GLU A 54 4.04 10.73 3.72
CA GLU A 54 5.19 10.90 4.62
C GLU A 54 6.54 10.73 3.91
N GLY A 55 6.53 10.34 2.62
CA GLY A 55 7.74 10.17 1.83
C GLY A 55 8.47 8.85 2.09
N ARG A 56 7.80 7.84 2.66
CA ARG A 56 8.40 6.52 2.88
C ARG A 56 8.76 5.90 1.53
N GLN A 57 10.00 5.44 1.41
CA GLN A 57 10.54 4.88 0.17
C GLN A 57 10.60 3.35 0.17
N THR A 58 10.38 2.72 1.33
CA THR A 58 10.41 1.27 1.46
C THR A 58 9.11 0.78 2.07
N VAL A 59 8.30 0.09 1.28
CA VAL A 59 7.02 -0.48 1.70
C VAL A 59 7.11 -2.00 1.65
N VAL A 60 6.91 -2.66 2.78
CA VAL A 60 6.83 -4.11 2.88
C VAL A 60 5.35 -4.49 2.94
N ILE A 61 4.91 -5.36 2.03
CA ILE A 61 3.58 -5.94 2.06
C ILE A 61 3.72 -7.32 2.70
N ALA A 62 3.34 -7.42 3.97
CA ALA A 62 3.29 -8.66 4.72
C ALA A 62 1.92 -9.33 4.51
N ASN A 63 1.93 -10.66 4.34
CA ASN A 63 0.71 -11.46 4.16
C ASN A 63 -0.22 -10.92 3.05
N GLY A 64 0.38 -10.40 1.96
CA GLY A 64 -0.38 -9.84 0.84
C GLY A 64 -1.37 -10.84 0.24
N LEU A 65 -2.48 -10.32 -0.31
CA LEU A 65 -3.49 -11.12 -0.99
C LEU A 65 -3.01 -11.48 -2.42
N TRP A 66 -1.91 -12.22 -2.52
CA TRP A 66 -1.22 -12.49 -3.79
C TRP A 66 -2.05 -13.31 -4.78
N GLU A 67 -3.01 -14.08 -4.28
CA GLU A 67 -3.97 -14.84 -5.10
C GLU A 67 -5.22 -14.02 -5.47
N ASN A 68 -5.38 -12.81 -4.93
CA ASN A 68 -6.50 -11.94 -5.26
C ASN A 68 -6.16 -11.09 -6.51
N PRO A 69 -6.86 -11.30 -7.65
CA PRO A 69 -6.54 -10.60 -8.90
C PRO A 69 -6.78 -9.09 -8.83
N GLU A 70 -7.75 -8.64 -8.02
CA GLU A 70 -8.03 -7.22 -7.82
C GLU A 70 -6.90 -6.55 -7.03
N PHE A 71 -6.42 -7.21 -5.98
CA PHE A 71 -5.22 -6.79 -5.23
C PHE A 71 -4.02 -6.64 -6.16
N LEU A 72 -3.72 -7.69 -6.93
CA LEU A 72 -2.63 -7.65 -7.89
C LEU A 72 -2.80 -6.55 -8.94
N HIS A 73 -4.02 -6.29 -9.40
CA HIS A 73 -4.30 -5.28 -10.41
C HIS A 73 -3.97 -3.88 -9.90
N VAL A 74 -4.43 -3.53 -8.70
CA VAL A 74 -4.17 -2.21 -8.08
C VAL A 74 -2.67 -1.92 -7.99
N PHE A 75 -1.89 -2.87 -7.47
CA PHE A 75 -0.45 -2.65 -7.33
C PHE A 75 0.28 -2.66 -8.68
N ARG A 76 -0.14 -3.50 -9.64
CA ARG A 76 0.45 -3.50 -10.99
C ARG A 76 0.19 -2.18 -11.71
N GLU A 77 -1.04 -1.68 -11.65
CA GLU A 77 -1.41 -0.40 -12.25
C GLU A 77 -0.62 0.73 -11.59
N ALA A 78 -0.56 0.76 -10.26
CA ALA A 78 0.13 1.81 -9.54
C ALA A 78 1.65 1.83 -9.83
N CYS A 79 2.30 0.65 -9.91
CA CYS A 79 3.70 0.56 -10.34
C CYS A 79 3.90 1.01 -11.79
N ALA A 80 3.02 0.60 -12.71
CA ALA A 80 3.12 0.97 -14.12
C ALA A 80 2.94 2.48 -14.34
N GLN A 81 2.04 3.11 -13.59
CA GLN A 81 1.78 4.55 -13.66
C GLN A 81 2.70 5.38 -12.76
N ARG A 82 3.50 4.74 -11.90
CA ARG A 82 4.28 5.40 -10.83
C ARG A 82 3.41 6.30 -9.95
N MET A 83 2.18 5.89 -9.69
CA MET A 83 1.16 6.68 -8.99
C MET A 83 0.11 5.76 -8.36
N LEU A 84 -0.29 6.05 -7.12
CA LEU A 84 -1.39 5.37 -6.46
C LEU A 84 -2.71 6.12 -6.71
N THR A 85 -3.66 5.47 -7.37
CA THR A 85 -5.04 5.97 -7.50
C THR A 85 -5.93 5.38 -6.41
N TYR A 86 -6.67 6.24 -5.71
CA TYR A 86 -7.56 5.86 -4.61
C TYR A 86 -8.80 6.77 -4.55
N SER A 87 -9.77 6.45 -3.70
CA SER A 87 -11.05 7.17 -3.62
C SER A 87 -10.93 8.62 -3.13
N GLY A 88 -9.81 8.98 -2.49
CA GLY A 88 -9.47 10.33 -2.08
C GLY A 88 -8.61 11.11 -3.08
N GLY A 89 -8.30 10.52 -4.25
CA GLY A 89 -7.53 11.18 -5.32
C GLY A 89 -6.43 10.31 -5.90
N SER A 90 -5.31 10.93 -6.28
CA SER A 90 -4.15 10.23 -6.81
C SER A 90 -2.87 10.80 -6.19
N LEU A 91 -1.91 9.92 -5.91
CA LEU A 91 -0.66 10.28 -5.24
C LEU A 91 0.53 9.71 -6.03
N PRO A 92 1.44 10.56 -6.55
CA PRO A 92 2.63 10.05 -7.24
C PRO A 92 3.51 9.29 -6.26
N PHE A 93 4.17 8.23 -6.75
CA PHE A 93 5.12 7.50 -5.94
C PHE A 93 6.38 8.34 -5.70
N PRO A 94 6.91 8.36 -4.46
CA PRO A 94 8.22 8.92 -4.19
C PRO A 94 9.30 8.36 -5.11
N GLU A 95 10.32 9.16 -5.40
CA GLU A 95 11.48 8.69 -6.12
C GLU A 95 12.17 7.58 -5.31
N GLY A 96 12.55 6.48 -5.97
CA GLY A 96 13.18 5.34 -5.32
C GLY A 96 12.24 4.44 -4.50
N LEU A 97 10.92 4.65 -4.54
CA LEU A 97 9.96 3.76 -3.87
C LEU A 97 10.15 2.31 -4.30
N ARG A 98 10.28 1.40 -3.32
CA ARG A 98 10.37 -0.04 -3.52
C ARG A 98 9.31 -0.76 -2.70
N PHE A 99 8.66 -1.74 -3.34
CA PHE A 99 7.75 -2.67 -2.69
C PHE A 99 8.44 -4.01 -2.46
N TYR A 100 8.41 -4.47 -1.22
CA TYR A 100 8.92 -5.77 -0.81
C TYR A 100 7.76 -6.68 -0.44
N ARG A 101 7.88 -7.98 -0.75
CA ARG A 101 6.93 -9.00 -0.35
C ARG A 101 7.51 -9.75 0.85
N GLN A 102 6.74 -9.84 1.93
CA GLN A 102 7.08 -10.67 3.09
C GLN A 102 6.00 -11.76 3.25
N GLU A 103 6.44 -13.01 3.35
CA GLU A 103 5.57 -14.16 3.55
C GLU A 103 6.01 -14.95 4.78
N GLY A 104 5.05 -15.35 5.61
CA GLY A 104 5.32 -16.09 6.84
C GLY A 104 5.52 -15.19 8.06
N TYR A 105 5.29 -15.76 9.25
CA TYR A 105 5.71 -15.21 10.52
C TYR A 105 7.15 -15.66 10.76
N ASP A 106 8.07 -14.72 10.95
CA ASP A 106 9.23 -14.95 11.82
C ASP A 106 8.80 -14.70 13.27
#